data_AF-A0A3M5WSY6-F1
#
_entry.id   AF-A0A3M5WSY6-F1
#
_cell.length_a   1.000
_cell.length_b   1.000
_cell.length_c   1.000
_cell.angle_alpha   90.00
_cell.angle_beta   90.00
_cell.angle_gamma   90.00
#
_symmetry.space_group_name_H-M   'P 1'
#
loop_
_entity.id
_entity.type
_entity.pdbx_description
1 polymer ?
#
loop_
_entity_poly.entity_id
_entity_poly.type
_entity_poly.pdbx_seq_one_letter_code
_entity_poly.pdbx_strand_id
1 'polypeptide(L)'
;MGRTPSGRVCLLTQARSWGLSFNPVSFFYCHEADGTLAGILCEVTNTPWGERYSYVLPATGEGHQHFAVAKAFHVSPFLPRDLEYRMSFSQPAERIGVHMADWQGELKMFDATLNLTRQNLNRKTLHRYLIAYPWMTAKTCLAIYWQAMRLLVKRIPIFSHQAADGEYRAAAVQSKDSLHEKQ
;
A
#
# COMPACT_ATOMS: atom_id res chain seq x y z
N MET A 1 15.36 -9.00 5.25
CA MET A 1 16.57 -8.57 4.52
C MET A 1 17.24 -7.48 5.34
N GLY A 2 18.44 -7.73 5.90
CA GLY A 2 19.25 -6.77 6.66
C GLY A 2 20.30 -6.06 5.79
N ARG A 3 19.89 -5.60 4.60
CA ARG A 3 20.75 -4.87 3.66
C ARG A 3 20.36 -3.40 3.66
N THR A 4 21.35 -2.52 3.77
CA THR A 4 21.17 -1.07 3.66
C THR A 4 21.25 -0.69 2.18
N PRO A 5 20.22 -0.06 1.59
CA PRO A 5 20.29 0.40 0.21
C PRO A 5 21.39 1.45 0.07
N SER A 6 22.21 1.35 -0.98
CA SER A 6 23.34 2.27 -1.17
C SER A 6 22.99 3.50 -2.02
N GLY A 7 21.75 3.60 -2.51
CA GLY A 7 21.28 4.66 -3.40
C GLY A 7 20.15 5.51 -2.81
N ARG A 8 19.33 6.09 -3.70
CA ARG A 8 18.22 6.98 -3.32
C ARG A 8 17.06 6.20 -2.70
N VAL A 9 16.38 6.82 -1.73
CA VAL A 9 15.11 6.33 -1.18
C VAL A 9 14.00 7.33 -1.54
N CYS A 10 12.99 6.86 -2.25
CA CYS A 10 11.85 7.67 -2.69
C CYS A 10 10.60 7.29 -1.89
N LEU A 11 9.96 8.27 -1.25
CA LEU A 11 8.74 8.07 -0.47
C LEU A 11 7.50 8.47 -1.27
N LEU A 12 6.56 7.54 -1.41
CA LEU A 12 5.20 7.80 -1.89
C LEU A 12 4.24 7.75 -0.71
N THR A 13 3.72 8.90 -0.32
CA THR A 13 2.82 9.05 0.82
C THR A 13 1.84 10.20 0.61
N GLN A 14 0.74 10.23 1.37
CA GLN A 14 -0.17 11.37 1.38
C GLN A 14 0.39 12.50 2.26
N ALA A 15 0.64 13.64 1.63
CA ALA A 15 1.06 14.84 2.36
C ALA A 15 -0.07 15.34 3.27
N ARG A 16 0.30 15.83 4.46
CA ARG A 16 -0.63 16.45 5.41
C ARG A 16 -1.30 17.67 4.77
N SER A 17 -2.61 17.75 4.84
CA SER A 17 -3.40 18.89 4.35
C SER A 17 -4.19 19.50 5.50
N TRP A 18 -4.04 20.80 5.72
CA TRP A 18 -4.81 21.57 6.72
C TRP A 18 -4.86 20.94 8.12
N GLY A 19 -3.72 20.43 8.60
CA GLY A 19 -3.63 19.83 9.93
C GLY A 19 -4.11 18.38 10.01
N LEU A 20 -4.78 17.85 8.99
CA LEU A 20 -5.22 16.46 8.90
C LEU A 20 -4.22 15.63 8.09
N SER A 21 -3.80 14.50 8.68
CA SER A 21 -2.99 13.49 7.99
C SER A 21 -3.72 12.16 8.13
N PHE A 22 -4.08 11.58 7.00
CA PHE A 22 -4.63 10.23 6.92
C PHE A 22 -3.80 9.49 5.88
N ASN A 23 -3.05 8.50 6.34
CA ASN A 23 -2.04 7.84 5.53
C ASN A 23 -2.19 6.32 5.72
N PRO A 24 -3.14 5.70 4.98
CA PRO A 24 -3.44 4.29 5.18
C PRO A 24 -2.27 3.40 4.77
N VAL A 25 -1.47 3.85 3.80
CA VAL A 25 -0.27 3.14 3.33
C VAL A 25 0.77 4.13 2.81
N SER A 26 2.03 3.89 3.15
CA SER A 26 3.21 4.58 2.63
C SER A 26 4.16 3.60 1.97
N PHE A 27 4.68 3.97 0.81
CA PHE A 27 5.59 3.14 0.03
C PHE A 27 6.95 3.80 -0.05
N PHE A 28 7.99 3.11 0.41
CA PHE A 28 9.37 3.54 0.24
C PHE A 28 10.02 2.69 -0.84
N TYR A 29 10.43 3.33 -1.93
CA TYR A 29 11.18 2.70 -3.01
C TYR A 29 12.67 2.91 -2.74
N CYS A 30 13.37 1.83 -2.42
CA CYS A 30 14.80 1.84 -2.14
C CYS A 30 15.57 1.47 -3.41
N HIS A 31 16.50 2.31 -3.83
CA HIS A 31 17.35 2.08 -5.00
C HIS A 31 18.80 1.78 -4.58
N GLU A 32 19.51 1.02 -5.41
CA GLU A 32 20.97 0.85 -5.32
C GLU A 32 21.71 2.04 -5.96
N ALA A 33 23.04 2.07 -5.81
CA ALA A 33 23.89 3.15 -6.34
C ALA A 33 23.83 3.29 -7.88
N ASP A 34 23.54 2.21 -8.59
CA ASP A 34 23.34 2.18 -10.05
C ASP A 34 21.93 2.65 -10.48
N GLY A 35 21.05 2.96 -9.52
CA GLY A 35 19.67 3.39 -9.76
C GLY A 35 18.66 2.25 -9.90
N THR A 36 19.09 0.98 -9.86
CA THR A 36 18.19 -0.18 -9.86
C THR A 36 17.37 -0.24 -8.58
N LEU A 37 16.16 -0.81 -8.66
CA LEU A 37 15.28 -0.94 -7.49
C LEU A 37 15.72 -2.12 -6.63
N ALA A 38 16.23 -1.83 -5.43
CA ALA A 38 16.67 -2.81 -4.44
C ALA A 38 15.50 -3.45 -3.68
N GLY A 39 14.44 -2.67 -3.45
CA GLY A 39 13.28 -3.14 -2.70
C GLY A 39 12.23 -2.06 -2.47
N ILE A 40 11.06 -2.51 -2.04
CA ILE A 40 9.93 -1.67 -1.68
C ILE A 40 9.55 -1.98 -0.24
N LEU A 41 9.48 -0.95 0.60
CA LEU A 41 8.93 -1.06 1.95
C LEU A 41 7.52 -0.49 1.94
N CYS A 42 6.52 -1.31 2.28
CA CYS A 42 5.14 -0.87 2.41
C CYS A 42 4.81 -0.75 3.89
N GLU A 43 4.71 0.48 4.39
CA GLU A 43 4.24 0.74 5.75
C GLU A 43 2.73 0.95 5.71
N VAL A 44 1.99 0.06 6.37
CA VAL A 44 0.54 0.14 6.47
C VAL A 44 0.19 0.62 7.87
N THR A 45 -0.63 1.66 7.97
CA THR A 45 -1.09 2.20 9.26
C THR A 45 -2.57 1.88 9.45
N ASN A 46 -2.92 1.22 10.55
CA ASN A 46 -4.32 0.95 10.88
C ASN A 46 -4.97 2.19 11.51
N THR A 47 -6.20 2.50 11.11
CA THR A 47 -6.98 3.60 11.68
C THR A 47 -8.26 3.02 12.28
N PRO A 48 -8.69 3.38 13.51
CA PRO A 48 -8.19 4.46 14.37
C PRO A 48 -7.02 4.10 15.31
N TRP A 49 -6.63 2.83 15.43
CA TRP A 49 -5.68 2.39 16.47
C TRP A 49 -4.24 2.92 16.31
N GLY A 50 -3.85 3.38 15.12
CA GLY A 50 -2.55 4.01 14.87
C GLY A 50 -1.37 3.05 14.82
N GLU A 51 -1.63 1.74 14.90
CA GLU A 51 -0.62 0.71 14.72
C GLU A 51 -0.01 0.78 13.32
N ARG A 52 1.29 0.52 13.23
CA ARG A 52 2.03 0.50 11.97
C ARG A 52 2.63 -0.87 11.76
N TYR A 53 2.56 -1.34 10.53
CA TYR A 53 3.16 -2.60 10.14
C TYR A 53 3.91 -2.44 8.84
N SER A 54 5.16 -2.88 8.81
CA SER A 54 6.02 -2.74 7.64
C SER A 54 6.16 -4.06 6.89
N TYR A 55 5.81 -4.06 5.61
CA TYR A 55 6.06 -5.16 4.69
C TYR A 55 7.31 -4.86 3.84
N VAL A 56 8.34 -5.69 3.97
CA VAL A 56 9.59 -5.55 3.23
C VAL A 56 9.53 -6.42 1.98
N LEU A 57 9.54 -5.82 0.80
CA LEU A 57 9.42 -6.49 -0.49
C LEU A 57 10.77 -6.40 -1.23
N PRO A 58 11.57 -7.48 -1.29
CA PRO A 58 12.84 -7.46 -2.01
C PRO A 58 12.58 -7.41 -3.51
N ALA A 59 13.02 -6.37 -4.20
CA ALA A 59 12.84 -6.25 -5.64
C ALA A 59 14.12 -6.71 -6.35
N THR A 60 14.00 -7.39 -7.48
CA THR A 60 15.15 -7.93 -8.22
C THR A 60 15.42 -7.19 -9.53
N GLY A 61 15.27 -5.86 -9.53
CA GLY A 61 15.49 -5.05 -10.73
C GLY A 61 14.33 -5.05 -11.72
N GLU A 62 14.61 -4.75 -12.99
CA GLU A 62 13.69 -4.17 -13.96
C GLU A 62 12.35 -4.92 -14.15
N GLY A 63 11.24 -4.22 -13.91
CA GLY A 63 9.93 -4.58 -14.43
C GLY A 63 8.80 -4.30 -13.45
N HIS A 64 7.61 -4.80 -13.76
CA HIS A 64 6.50 -4.84 -12.82
C HIS A 64 6.81 -5.86 -11.74
N GLN A 65 6.74 -5.45 -10.47
CA GLN A 65 7.06 -6.31 -9.34
C GLN A 65 5.78 -6.92 -8.79
N HIS A 66 5.78 -8.23 -8.54
CA HIS A 66 4.67 -8.95 -7.94
C HIS A 66 5.14 -9.64 -6.66
N PHE A 67 4.38 -9.47 -5.59
CA PHE A 67 4.70 -10.01 -4.27
C PHE A 67 3.47 -10.68 -3.66
N ALA A 68 3.69 -11.84 -3.06
CA ALA A 68 2.69 -12.53 -2.24
C ALA A 68 3.20 -12.60 -0.80
N VAL A 69 2.38 -12.13 0.15
CA VAL A 69 2.73 -12.12 1.58
C VAL A 69 1.54 -12.56 2.40
N ALA A 70 1.76 -13.47 3.35
CA ALA A 70 0.74 -13.78 4.35
C ALA A 70 0.40 -12.51 5.15
N LYS A 71 -0.89 -12.17 5.19
CA LYS A 71 -1.38 -10.99 5.90
C LYS A 71 -1.17 -11.18 7.39
N ALA A 72 -0.31 -10.34 7.97
CA ALA A 72 0.01 -10.37 9.40
C ALA A 72 -0.59 -9.18 10.16
N PHE A 73 -1.27 -8.27 9.46
CA PHE A 73 -1.79 -7.03 10.03
C PHE A 73 -3.29 -6.86 9.76
N HIS A 74 -4.06 -6.76 10.84
CA HIS A 74 -5.52 -6.67 10.82
C HIS A 74 -5.98 -5.22 10.66
N VAL A 75 -5.99 -4.74 9.41
CA VAL A 75 -6.33 -3.35 9.05
C VAL A 75 -7.82 -3.06 8.86
N SER A 76 -8.66 -4.10 8.79
CA SER A 76 -10.10 -3.95 8.58
C SER A 76 -10.86 -4.99 9.38
N PRO A 77 -11.82 -4.60 10.23
CA PRO A 77 -12.60 -5.53 11.04
C PRO A 77 -13.56 -6.39 10.21
N PHE A 78 -13.68 -6.14 8.91
CA PHE A 78 -14.54 -6.89 7.99
C PHE A 78 -13.82 -7.98 7.21
N LEU A 79 -12.49 -8.11 7.37
CA LEU A 79 -11.68 -9.08 6.66
C LEU A 79 -11.17 -10.16 7.62
N PRO A 80 -11.23 -11.46 7.24
CA PRO A 80 -10.64 -12.52 8.04
C PRO A 80 -9.11 -12.36 8.14
N ARG A 81 -8.51 -12.97 9.17
CA ARG A 81 -7.07 -12.91 9.41
C ARG A 81 -6.27 -13.71 8.38
N ASP A 82 -6.80 -14.86 7.97
CA ASP A 82 -6.10 -15.82 7.12
C ASP A 82 -6.26 -15.44 5.64
N LEU A 83 -5.51 -14.43 5.24
CA LEU A 83 -5.52 -13.87 3.89
C LEU A 83 -4.09 -13.77 3.34
N GLU A 84 -3.97 -13.93 2.04
CA GLU A 84 -2.76 -13.67 1.27
C GLU A 84 -2.86 -12.29 0.62
N TYR A 85 -1.91 -11.41 0.94
CA TYR A 85 -1.74 -10.14 0.25
C TYR A 85 -0.97 -10.37 -1.05
N ARG A 86 -1.63 -10.16 -2.18
CA ARG A 86 -1.00 -10.08 -3.51
C ARG A 86 -0.83 -8.62 -3.89
N MET A 87 0.39 -8.16 -3.96
CA MET A 87 0.74 -6.78 -4.28
C MET A 87 1.48 -6.72 -5.60
N SER A 88 1.11 -5.75 -6.44
CA SER A 88 1.71 -5.51 -7.74
C SER A 88 2.11 -4.05 -7.85
N PHE A 89 3.37 -3.78 -8.18
CA PHE A 89 3.94 -2.44 -8.26
C PHE A 89 4.51 -2.19 -9.64
N SER A 90 4.07 -1.10 -10.27
CA SER A 90 4.75 -0.59 -11.46
C SER A 90 6.10 0.05 -11.09
N GLN A 91 6.98 0.19 -12.07
CA GLN A 91 8.18 0.98 -11.87
C GLN A 91 7.82 2.44 -11.51
N PRO A 92 8.55 3.07 -10.57
CA PRO A 92 8.33 4.46 -10.19
C PRO A 92 8.88 5.40 -11.28
N ALA A 93 8.05 5.72 -12.27
CA ALA A 93 8.36 6.64 -13.37
C ALA A 93 7.38 7.83 -13.39
N GLU A 94 6.96 8.30 -14.58
CA GLU A 94 5.92 9.33 -14.73
C GLU A 94 4.56 8.88 -14.20
N ARG A 95 4.30 7.58 -14.17
CA ARG A 95 3.10 6.98 -13.58
C ARG A 95 3.51 5.90 -12.60
N ILE A 96 2.77 5.83 -11.51
CA ILE A 96 2.94 4.79 -10.51
C ILE A 96 1.58 4.14 -10.24
N GLY A 97 1.54 2.83 -10.50
CA GLY A 97 0.42 1.96 -10.24
C GLY A 97 0.78 1.01 -9.12
N VAL A 98 -0.02 1.02 -8.07
CA VAL A 98 0.05 0.07 -6.97
C VAL A 98 -1.28 -0.66 -6.90
N HIS A 99 -1.24 -1.98 -7.01
CA HIS A 99 -2.39 -2.83 -6.84
C HIS A 99 -2.16 -3.74 -5.65
N MET A 100 -3.13 -3.82 -4.75
CA MET A 100 -3.08 -4.69 -3.58
C MET A 100 -4.40 -5.45 -3.51
N ALA A 101 -4.33 -6.77 -3.43
CA ALA A 101 -5.48 -7.63 -3.31
C ALA A 101 -5.33 -8.59 -2.14
N ASP A 102 -6.42 -8.79 -1.40
CA ASP A 102 -6.56 -9.76 -0.32
C ASP A 102 -7.25 -11.02 -0.87
N TRP A 103 -6.57 -12.17 -0.78
CA TRP A 103 -7.06 -13.46 -1.27
C TRP A 103 -7.25 -14.45 -0.12
N GLN A 104 -8.36 -15.18 -0.12
CA GLN A 104 -8.58 -16.32 0.75
C GLN A 104 -8.57 -17.59 -0.11
N GLY A 105 -7.40 -18.22 -0.24
CA GLY A 105 -7.19 -19.27 -1.24
C GLY A 105 -7.40 -18.71 -2.66
N GLU A 106 -8.37 -19.24 -3.40
CA GLU A 106 -8.72 -18.75 -4.74
C GLU A 106 -9.78 -17.64 -4.74
N LEU A 107 -10.37 -17.32 -3.59
CA LEU A 107 -11.39 -16.28 -3.51
C LEU A 107 -10.75 -14.90 -3.28
N LYS A 108 -10.88 -13.99 -4.25
CA LYS A 108 -10.49 -12.59 -4.07
C LYS A 108 -11.53 -11.87 -3.21
N MET A 109 -11.15 -11.52 -1.98
CA MET A 109 -12.02 -10.90 -0.99
C MET A 109 -12.08 -9.37 -1.14
N PHE A 110 -10.95 -8.76 -1.47
CA PHE A 110 -10.84 -7.31 -1.60
C PHE A 110 -9.70 -6.95 -2.54
N ASP A 111 -9.85 -5.84 -3.28
CA ASP A 111 -8.73 -5.23 -3.99
C ASP A 111 -8.79 -3.70 -3.93
N ALA A 112 -7.61 -3.11 -3.93
CA ALA A 112 -7.39 -1.68 -3.93
C ALA A 112 -6.34 -1.35 -4.99
N THR A 113 -6.68 -0.41 -5.87
CA THR A 113 -5.77 0.08 -6.91
C THR A 113 -5.52 1.57 -6.72
N LEU A 114 -4.25 1.95 -6.65
CA LEU A 114 -3.78 3.31 -6.59
C LEU A 114 -3.00 3.62 -7.88
N ASN A 115 -3.56 4.48 -8.71
CA ASN A 115 -2.89 4.99 -9.90
C ASN A 115 -2.61 6.47 -9.73
N LEU A 116 -1.35 6.85 -9.76
CA LEU A 116 -0.89 8.23 -9.61
C LEU A 116 -0.03 8.62 -10.80
N THR A 117 -0.11 9.88 -11.17
CA THR A 117 0.78 10.49 -12.17
C THR A 117 1.68 11.48 -11.45
N ARG A 118 2.98 11.39 -11.72
CA ARG A 118 3.98 12.30 -11.17
C ARG A 118 3.67 13.72 -11.64
N GLN A 119 3.75 14.67 -10.73
CA GLN A 119 3.73 16.08 -11.07
C GLN A 119 4.95 16.77 -10.47
N ASN A 120 5.54 17.68 -11.23
CA ASN A 120 6.64 18.49 -10.73
C ASN A 120 6.14 19.37 -9.57
N LEU A 121 6.84 19.27 -8.44
CA LEU A 121 6.57 20.08 -7.27
C LEU A 121 7.09 21.49 -7.51
N ASN A 122 6.24 22.34 -8.09
CA ASN A 122 6.51 23.76 -8.26
C ASN A 122 5.46 24.59 -7.50
N ARG A 123 5.80 25.86 -7.23
CA ARG A 123 4.93 26.77 -6.46
C ARG A 123 3.52 26.88 -7.05
N LYS A 124 3.40 26.92 -8.38
CA LYS A 124 2.10 27.07 -9.07
C LYS A 124 1.22 25.82 -8.90
N THR A 125 1.79 24.64 -9.10
CA THR A 125 1.11 23.34 -8.93
C THR A 125 0.68 23.15 -7.48
N LEU A 126 1.53 23.49 -6.51
CA LEU A 126 1.21 23.37 -5.08
C LEU A 126 0.05 24.29 -4.68
N HIS A 127 0.08 25.57 -5.08
CA HIS A 127 -1.01 26.51 -4.79
C HIS A 127 -2.33 26.08 -5.43
N ARG A 128 -2.28 25.62 -6.69
CA ARG A 128 -3.46 25.07 -7.37
C ARG A 128 -4.03 23.86 -6.64
N TYR A 129 -3.18 22.95 -6.17
CA TYR A 129 -3.61 21.77 -5.43
C TYR A 129 -4.28 22.14 -4.10
N LEU A 130 -3.69 23.08 -3.35
CA LEU A 130 -4.25 23.56 -2.08
C LEU A 130 -5.63 24.24 -2.27
N ILE A 131 -5.82 25.00 -3.35
CA ILE A 131 -7.09 25.67 -3.67
C ILE A 131 -8.13 24.68 -4.21
N ALA A 132 -7.72 23.73 -5.06
CA ALA A 132 -8.64 22.78 -5.68
C ALA A 132 -9.09 21.66 -4.72
N TYR A 133 -8.27 21.31 -3.72
CA TYR A 133 -8.49 20.16 -2.85
C TYR A 133 -8.41 20.45 -1.34
N PRO A 134 -9.03 21.53 -0.80
CA PRO A 134 -8.86 21.89 0.61
C PRO A 134 -9.49 20.87 1.58
N TRP A 135 -10.58 20.19 1.20
CA TRP A 135 -11.27 19.17 2.02
C TRP A 135 -11.00 17.73 1.58
N MET A 136 -10.00 17.48 0.73
CA MET A 136 -9.81 16.15 0.12
C MET A 136 -9.52 15.07 1.17
N THR A 137 -8.69 15.37 2.17
CA THR A 137 -8.43 14.48 3.30
C THR A 137 -9.70 14.22 4.13
N ALA A 138 -10.47 15.26 4.45
CA ALA A 138 -11.72 15.12 5.20
C ALA A 138 -12.75 14.29 4.43
N LYS A 139 -12.88 14.49 3.11
CA LYS A 139 -13.76 13.72 2.23
C LYS A 139 -13.33 12.24 2.16
N THR A 140 -12.03 11.97 2.06
CA THR A 140 -11.50 10.60 2.09
C THR A 140 -11.82 9.91 3.42
N CYS A 141 -11.55 10.58 4.55
CA CYS A 141 -11.91 10.04 5.87
C CYS A 141 -13.42 9.78 5.96
N LEU A 142 -14.25 10.75 5.60
CA LEU A 142 -15.71 10.61 5.65
C LEU A 142 -16.21 9.48 4.74
N ALA A 143 -15.65 9.32 3.54
CA ALA A 143 -15.98 8.23 2.64
C ALA A 143 -15.61 6.86 3.21
N ILE A 144 -14.46 6.75 3.89
CA ILE A 144 -14.04 5.51 4.56
C ILE A 144 -15.01 5.16 5.69
N TYR A 145 -15.33 6.12 6.57
CA TYR A 145 -16.30 5.91 7.64
C TYR A 145 -17.69 5.58 7.11
N TRP A 146 -18.12 6.24 6.03
CA TRP A 146 -19.41 5.97 5.39
C TRP A 146 -19.48 4.56 4.82
N GLN A 147 -18.41 4.09 4.16
CA GLN A 147 -18.36 2.72 3.66
C GLN A 147 -18.36 1.71 4.83
N ALA A 148 -17.59 1.95 5.89
CA ALA A 148 -17.62 1.10 7.08
C ALA A 148 -19.02 1.01 7.69
N MET A 149 -19.74 2.13 7.80
CA MET A 149 -21.14 2.15 8.25
C MET A 149 -22.08 1.38 7.31
N ARG A 150 -21.91 1.49 5.98
CA ARG A 150 -22.70 0.71 5.02
C ARG A 150 -22.45 -0.79 5.14
N LEU A 151 -21.21 -1.22 5.36
CA LEU A 151 -20.85 -2.62 5.60
C LEU A 151 -21.47 -3.13 6.92
N LEU A 152 -21.51 -2.28 7.94
CA LEU A 152 -22.17 -2.55 9.22
C LEU A 152 -23.69 -2.73 9.04
N VAL A 153 -24.35 -1.84 8.29
CA VAL A 153 -25.78 -1.95 7.98
C VAL A 153 -26.09 -3.20 7.16
N LYS A 154 -25.14 -3.65 6.31
CA LYS A 154 -25.22 -4.93 5.58
C LYS A 154 -24.92 -6.15 6.45
N ARG A 155 -24.70 -5.99 7.76
CA ARG A 155 -24.42 -7.06 8.74
C ARG A 155 -23.25 -7.98 8.33
N ILE A 156 -22.23 -7.41 7.70
CA ILE A 156 -20.99 -8.16 7.45
C ILE A 156 -20.38 -8.52 8.81
N PRO A 157 -19.96 -9.78 9.02
CA PRO A 157 -19.38 -10.21 10.28
C PRO A 157 -18.20 -9.32 10.66
N ILE A 158 -18.23 -8.83 11.90
CA ILE A 158 -17.18 -8.01 12.47
C ILE A 158 -16.24 -8.96 13.21
N PHE A 159 -15.00 -9.04 12.75
CA PHE A 159 -13.93 -9.74 13.44
C PHE A 159 -13.32 -8.78 14.46
N SER A 160 -13.13 -9.28 15.69
CA SER A 160 -12.50 -8.49 16.75
C SER A 160 -11.07 -8.14 16.34
N HIS A 161 -10.69 -6.88 16.54
CA HIS A 161 -9.33 -6.43 16.27
C HIS A 161 -8.34 -7.21 17.16
N GLN A 162 -7.24 -7.64 16.57
CA GLN A 162 -6.17 -8.36 17.24
C GLN A 162 -4.86 -7.72 16.78
N ALA A 163 -3.95 -7.50 17.74
CA ALA A 163 -2.64 -6.91 17.49
C ALA A 163 -1.85 -7.72 16.46
N ALA A 164 -0.95 -7.04 15.76
CA ALA A 164 -0.11 -7.62 14.72
C ALA A 164 0.86 -8.67 15.30
N ASP A 165 1.15 -9.73 14.52
CA ASP A 165 2.23 -10.66 14.87
C ASP A 165 3.58 -10.03 14.46
N GLY A 166 4.17 -9.25 15.37
CA GLY A 166 5.48 -8.58 15.22
C GLY A 166 5.41 -7.14 14.69
N GLU A 167 6.56 -6.55 14.38
CA GLU A 167 6.66 -5.17 13.84
C GLU A 167 6.77 -5.11 12.30
N TYR A 168 7.23 -6.20 11.67
CA TYR A 168 7.40 -6.28 10.21
C TYR A 168 7.30 -7.72 9.67
N ARG A 169 6.93 -7.86 8.38
CA ARG A 169 7.09 -9.11 7.61
C ARG A 169 7.87 -8.86 6.34
N ALA A 170 8.79 -9.75 6.01
CA ALA A 170 9.39 -9.78 4.69
C ALA A 170 8.54 -10.64 3.75
N ALA A 171 8.28 -10.16 2.55
CA ALA A 171 7.72 -10.99 1.49
C ALA A 171 8.73 -12.04 1.04
N ALA A 172 8.22 -13.23 0.71
CA ALA A 172 8.92 -14.11 -0.20
C ALA A 172 8.78 -13.50 -1.61
N VAL A 173 9.89 -13.35 -2.33
CA VAL A 173 9.85 -12.98 -3.74
C VAL A 173 9.22 -14.15 -4.48
N GLN A 174 8.07 -13.92 -5.14
CA GLN A 174 7.61 -14.86 -6.15
C GLN A 174 8.55 -14.69 -7.34
N SER A 175 9.52 -15.60 -7.50
CA SER A 175 10.30 -15.66 -8.74
C SER A 175 9.31 -15.79 -9.88
N LYS A 176 9.54 -15.04 -10.95
CA LYS A 176 8.72 -14.99 -12.16
C LYS A 176 8.87 -16.28 -12.99
N ASP A 177 8.75 -17.44 -12.35
CA ASP A 177 8.87 -18.78 -12.93
C ASP A 177 7.58 -19.55 -12.73
N SER A 178 6.49 -19.08 -13.33
CA SER A 178 5.37 -19.90 -13.80
C SER A 178 4.20 -18.98 -14.15
N LEU A 179 4.11 -18.54 -15.41
CA LEU A 179 2.86 -18.19 -16.10
C LEU A 179 3.22 -17.93 -17.58
N HIS A 180 3.77 -18.97 -18.21
CA HIS A 180 3.85 -19.13 -19.66
C HIS A 180 3.62 -20.61 -20.00
N GLU A 181 2.41 -21.09 -19.76
CA GLU A 181 1.81 -22.32 -20.32
C GLU A 181 0.36 -22.34 -19.80
N LYS A 182 -0.73 -22.45 -20.55
CA LYS A 182 -1.06 -22.62 -21.98
C LYS A 182 -2.40 -21.86 -22.18
N GLN A 183 -2.55 -21.05 -23.24
CA GLN A 183 -3.18 -21.45 -24.51
C GLN A 183 -4.44 -22.29 -24.35
#